data_AF-A0A814J691-F1
#
_entry.id   AF-A0A814J691-F1
#
_cell.length_a   1.000
_cell.length_b   1.000
_cell.length_c   1.000
_cell.angle_alpha   90.00
_cell.angle_beta   90.00
_cell.angle_gamma   90.00
#
_symmetry.space_group_name_H-M   'P 1'
#
loop_
_entity.id
_entity.type
_entity.pdbx_description
1 polymer ?
#
loop_
_entity_poly.entity_id
_entity_poly.type
_entity_poly.pdbx_seq_one_letter_code
_entity_poly.pdbx_strand_id
1 'polypeptide(L)'
;MEMFCGGLQHQWNQNGGKCGICGEPYDKPNKVWEKGGSMYLGKTVRTYQKGETIRVSVTLTANHKGYFEFRLCNVDGWSSDATQTCLDQNLLEFTDGTRRKSVGSYGSTKIDLDIKLPPNVKCEHCVFQWKYTTGNNWGTDPQTGQSCAGCGIENETFMGCADIRIDGEGNGNQPTEKPQPPTTTKTERPPQVVTTTR
;
A
#
# COMPACT_ATOMS: atom_id res chain seq x y z
N MET A 1 9.54 -12.08 -2.64
CA MET A 1 8.85 -10.85 -2.19
C MET A 1 9.84 -9.74 -2.47
N GLU A 2 9.55 -8.85 -3.43
CA GLU A 2 10.49 -7.83 -3.95
C GLU A 2 9.97 -6.41 -3.72
N MET A 3 9.26 -6.17 -2.62
CA MET A 3 8.64 -4.87 -2.31
C MET A 3 9.56 -3.94 -1.53
N PHE A 4 10.84 -3.88 -1.90
CA PHE A 4 11.89 -3.13 -1.21
C PHE A 4 12.83 -2.39 -2.18
N CYS A 5 12.34 -2.05 -3.36
CA CYS A 5 13.01 -1.27 -4.40
C CYS A 5 14.32 -1.86 -4.93
N GLY A 6 14.54 -3.16 -4.75
CA GLY A 6 15.81 -3.84 -5.06
C GLY A 6 16.88 -3.72 -3.97
N GLY A 7 16.54 -3.10 -2.83
CA GLY A 7 17.43 -2.87 -1.70
C GLY A 7 18.06 -1.49 -1.76
N LEU A 8 18.51 -1.02 -0.58
CA LEU A 8 19.09 0.32 -0.41
C LEU A 8 20.12 0.67 -1.49
N GLN A 9 21.11 -0.21 -1.70
CA GLN A 9 22.19 0.06 -2.65
C GLN A 9 21.70 0.13 -4.10
N HIS A 10 20.81 -0.77 -4.52
CA HIS A 10 20.27 -0.74 -5.88
C HIS A 10 19.43 0.52 -6.09
N GLN A 11 18.52 0.81 -5.15
CA GLN A 11 17.67 1.99 -5.17
C GLN A 11 18.48 3.27 -5.32
N TRP A 12 19.49 3.49 -4.49
CA TRP A 12 20.21 4.76 -4.44
C TRP A 12 21.37 4.85 -5.43
N ASN A 13 22.21 3.82 -5.53
CA ASN A 13 23.43 3.89 -6.34
C ASN A 13 23.17 3.69 -7.84
N GLN A 14 22.15 2.92 -8.20
CA GLN A 14 21.85 2.59 -9.61
C GLN A 14 20.61 3.33 -10.11
N ASN A 15 19.58 3.43 -9.27
CA ASN A 15 18.29 3.99 -9.66
C ASN A 15 18.06 5.43 -9.19
N GLY A 16 19.05 6.07 -8.56
CA GLY A 16 18.97 7.48 -8.13
C GLY A 16 17.83 7.75 -7.15
N GLY A 17 17.59 6.81 -6.23
CA GLY A 17 16.51 6.86 -5.24
C GLY A 17 15.15 6.37 -5.75
N LYS A 18 15.02 6.07 -7.05
CA LYS A 18 13.73 5.66 -7.66
C LYS A 18 13.37 4.23 -7.32
N CYS A 19 12.06 3.97 -7.31
CA CYS A 19 11.44 2.68 -7.06
C CYS A 19 10.26 2.48 -8.02
N GLY A 20 9.90 1.23 -8.32
CA GLY A 20 8.60 0.92 -8.91
C GLY A 20 7.47 1.32 -7.96
N ILE A 21 6.30 1.69 -8.51
CA ILE A 21 5.22 2.26 -7.70
C ILE A 21 4.69 1.26 -6.65
N CYS A 22 4.84 -0.03 -6.90
CA CYS A 22 4.43 -1.10 -5.98
C CYS A 22 5.61 -1.83 -5.34
N GLY A 23 6.79 -1.18 -5.30
CA GLY A 23 7.92 -1.60 -4.48
C GLY A 23 8.99 -2.42 -5.19
N GLU A 24 8.81 -2.75 -6.47
CA GLU A 24 9.82 -3.46 -7.27
C GLU A 24 11.01 -2.54 -7.64
N PRO A 25 12.19 -3.09 -7.98
CA PRO A 25 13.32 -2.27 -8.47
C PRO A 25 12.90 -1.44 -9.67
N TYR A 26 13.25 -0.15 -9.70
CA TYR A 26 12.77 0.79 -10.73
C TYR A 26 13.11 0.36 -12.16
N ASP A 27 14.31 -0.15 -12.37
CA ASP A 27 14.87 -0.65 -13.62
C ASP A 27 14.43 -2.07 -14.01
N LYS A 28 13.69 -2.78 -13.15
CA LYS A 28 13.19 -4.12 -13.47
C LYS A 28 12.22 -4.08 -14.67
N PRO A 29 12.50 -4.77 -15.79
CA PRO A 29 11.65 -4.69 -16.97
C PRO A 29 10.27 -5.32 -16.76
N ASN A 30 10.19 -6.40 -15.97
CA ASN A 30 8.94 -7.11 -15.69
C ASN A 30 8.48 -6.82 -14.26
N LYS A 31 7.58 -5.84 -14.12
CA LYS A 31 6.93 -5.50 -12.86
C LYS A 31 5.73 -6.42 -12.66
N VAL A 32 5.81 -7.34 -11.70
CA VAL A 32 4.78 -8.38 -11.53
C VAL A 32 3.60 -7.93 -10.67
N TRP A 33 3.77 -6.88 -9.86
CA TRP A 33 2.72 -6.36 -8.96
C TRP A 33 2.01 -5.12 -9.52
N GLU A 34 2.63 -4.46 -10.49
CA GLU A 34 2.03 -3.36 -11.26
C GLU A 34 1.13 -3.92 -12.36
N LYS A 35 0.29 -3.06 -12.96
CA LYS A 35 -0.68 -3.45 -13.97
C LYS A 35 -0.05 -4.24 -15.12
N GLY A 36 -0.69 -5.35 -15.46
CA GLY A 36 -0.23 -6.25 -16.52
C GLY A 36 0.84 -7.25 -16.05
N GLY A 37 1.32 -7.10 -14.81
CA GLY A 37 2.18 -8.06 -14.15
C GLY A 37 1.45 -9.36 -13.82
N SER A 38 2.19 -10.47 -13.74
CA SER A 38 1.62 -11.80 -13.52
C SER A 38 0.96 -12.00 -12.15
N MET A 39 1.24 -11.12 -11.18
CA MET A 39 0.67 -11.16 -9.84
C MET A 39 -0.36 -10.04 -9.60
N TYR A 40 -0.57 -9.16 -10.59
CA TYR A 40 -1.55 -8.09 -10.53
C TYR A 40 -2.97 -8.66 -10.63
N LEU A 41 -3.81 -8.34 -9.65
CA LEU A 41 -5.16 -8.90 -9.55
C LEU A 41 -6.18 -8.22 -10.46
N GLY A 42 -5.94 -6.95 -10.83
CA GLY A 42 -6.83 -6.18 -11.72
C GLY A 42 -8.26 -6.04 -11.21
N LYS A 43 -8.43 -5.86 -9.90
CA LYS A 43 -9.75 -5.74 -9.29
C LYS A 43 -9.75 -4.80 -8.09
N THR A 44 -10.85 -4.07 -7.93
CA THR A 44 -11.13 -3.31 -6.71
C THR A 44 -11.18 -4.26 -5.51
N VAL A 45 -10.31 -4.03 -4.52
CA VAL A 45 -10.29 -4.81 -3.27
C VAL A 45 -11.19 -4.22 -2.20
N ARG A 46 -11.57 -2.94 -2.33
CA ARG A 46 -12.47 -2.25 -1.41
C ARG A 46 -13.05 -0.99 -2.03
N THR A 47 -14.26 -0.65 -1.61
CA THR A 47 -14.95 0.60 -1.93
C THR A 47 -15.12 1.44 -0.67
N TYR A 48 -14.88 2.75 -0.80
CA TYR A 48 -15.02 3.75 0.25
C TYR A 48 -15.87 4.93 -0.22
N GLN A 49 -16.21 5.84 0.68
CA GLN A 49 -16.87 7.11 0.36
C GLN A 49 -15.84 8.25 0.30
N LYS A 50 -16.09 9.27 -0.53
CA LYS A 50 -15.26 10.49 -0.54
C LYS A 50 -15.20 11.12 0.85
N GLY A 51 -14.02 11.55 1.29
CA GLY A 51 -13.83 12.14 2.63
C GLY A 51 -13.87 11.16 3.80
N GLU A 52 -14.08 9.85 3.56
CA GLU A 52 -14.12 8.85 4.62
C GLU A 52 -12.77 8.75 5.35
N THR A 53 -12.82 8.57 6.68
CA THR A 53 -11.64 8.16 7.45
C THR A 53 -11.56 6.64 7.44
N ILE A 54 -10.51 6.10 6.82
CA ILE A 54 -10.31 4.67 6.65
C ILE A 54 -9.29 4.12 7.65
N ARG A 55 -9.55 2.90 8.13
CA ARG A 55 -8.61 2.12 8.95
C ARG A 55 -7.69 1.32 8.04
N VAL A 56 -6.39 1.58 8.09
CA VAL A 56 -5.36 0.82 7.38
C VAL A 56 -4.48 0.09 8.37
N SER A 57 -4.14 -1.17 8.08
CA SER A 57 -3.31 -2.00 8.93
C SER A 57 -2.05 -2.41 8.19
N VAL A 58 -0.89 -2.16 8.81
CA VAL A 58 0.42 -2.53 8.28
C VAL A 58 1.09 -3.48 9.26
N THR A 59 1.45 -4.67 8.78
CA THR A 59 2.24 -5.64 9.55
C THR A 59 3.70 -5.54 9.11
N LEU A 60 4.56 -5.08 10.01
CA LEU A 60 6.01 -5.11 9.83
C LEU A 60 6.58 -6.35 10.51
N THR A 61 7.21 -7.24 9.74
CA THR A 61 7.98 -8.37 10.29
C THR A 61 9.35 -7.93 10.82
N ALA A 62 9.89 -6.85 10.24
CA ALA A 62 11.10 -6.17 10.69
C ALA A 62 10.89 -4.66 10.58
N ASN A 63 10.77 -3.99 11.72
CA ASN A 63 10.67 -2.54 11.83
C ASN A 63 12.07 -1.95 11.93
N HIS A 64 12.40 -1.04 11.01
CA HIS A 64 13.66 -0.31 10.93
C HIS A 64 13.49 1.19 11.21
N LYS A 65 12.52 1.55 12.07
CA LYS A 65 12.14 2.95 12.41
C LYS A 65 11.71 3.74 11.18
N GLY A 66 11.77 5.07 11.20
CA GLY A 66 11.43 5.90 10.05
C GLY A 66 9.94 6.27 10.04
N TYR A 67 9.29 6.25 8.88
CA TYR A 67 7.91 6.73 8.76
C TYR A 67 7.13 6.11 7.61
N PHE A 68 5.81 6.07 7.75
CA PHE A 68 4.87 5.75 6.70
C PHE A 68 4.31 7.00 6.02
N GLU A 69 4.08 6.88 4.72
CA GLU A 69 3.30 7.80 3.89
C GLU A 69 2.27 6.99 3.10
N PHE A 70 1.12 7.59 2.83
CA PHE A 70 0.09 6.99 1.99
C PHE A 70 -0.29 7.95 0.88
N ARG A 71 -0.43 7.42 -0.34
CA ARG A 71 -0.75 8.20 -1.53
C ARG A 71 -1.93 7.60 -2.26
N LEU A 72 -2.58 8.42 -3.07
CA LEU A 72 -3.70 8.01 -3.89
C LEU A 72 -3.52 8.54 -5.31
N CYS A 73 -3.77 7.70 -6.31
CA CYS A 73 -3.86 8.14 -7.69
C CYS A 73 -5.21 7.70 -8.24
N ASN A 74 -5.99 8.64 -8.78
CA ASN A 74 -7.15 8.30 -9.59
C ASN A 74 -6.66 7.89 -10.98
N VAL A 75 -6.86 6.62 -11.32
CA VAL A 75 -6.54 6.10 -12.64
C VAL A 75 -7.81 6.15 -13.47
N ASP A 76 -7.76 6.81 -14.64
CA ASP A 76 -8.92 6.93 -15.51
C ASP A 76 -9.27 5.57 -16.14
N GLY A 77 -10.16 4.85 -15.47
CA GLY A 77 -10.56 3.49 -15.82
C GLY A 77 -9.46 2.46 -15.59
N TRP A 78 -9.53 1.36 -16.34
CA TRP A 78 -8.65 0.19 -16.20
C TRP A 78 -7.73 -0.01 -17.40
N SER A 79 -7.49 1.02 -18.21
CA SER A 79 -6.62 0.91 -19.40
C SER A 79 -5.14 1.20 -19.09
N SER A 80 -4.87 2.06 -18.11
CA SER A 80 -3.54 2.44 -17.64
C SER A 80 -3.33 2.07 -16.17
N ASP A 81 -2.09 2.23 -15.70
CA ASP A 81 -1.72 2.16 -14.28
C ASP A 81 -1.48 3.58 -13.73
N ALA A 82 -1.34 3.68 -12.41
CA ALA A 82 -0.87 4.88 -11.76
C ALA A 82 0.57 5.22 -12.17
N THR A 83 0.92 6.49 -11.99
CA THR A 83 2.31 6.96 -12.09
C THR A 83 2.73 7.53 -10.74
N GLN A 84 4.04 7.53 -10.45
CA GLN A 84 4.53 8.15 -9.21
C GLN A 84 4.14 9.64 -9.15
N THR A 85 4.16 10.34 -10.29
CA THR A 85 3.70 11.74 -10.37
C THR A 85 2.24 11.91 -9.95
N CYS A 86 1.34 11.03 -10.39
CA CYS A 86 -0.06 11.07 -9.98
C CYS A 86 -0.23 10.74 -8.48
N LEU A 87 0.51 9.76 -7.98
CA LEU A 87 0.50 9.40 -6.56
C LEU A 87 1.00 10.56 -5.68
N ASP A 88 2.05 11.24 -6.12
CA ASP A 88 2.65 12.37 -5.38
C ASP A 88 1.75 13.60 -5.33
N GLN A 89 0.75 13.72 -6.24
CA GLN A 89 -0.26 14.79 -6.18
C GLN A 89 -1.21 14.64 -4.99
N ASN A 90 -1.39 13.43 -4.44
CA ASN A 90 -2.31 13.19 -3.32
C ASN A 90 -1.63 12.41 -2.20
N LEU A 91 -0.72 13.09 -1.48
CA LEU A 91 -0.23 12.62 -0.19
C LEU A 91 -1.31 12.79 0.88
N LEU A 92 -1.80 11.65 1.39
CA LEU A 92 -2.95 11.58 2.29
C LEU A 92 -2.58 12.01 3.71
N GLU A 93 -3.57 12.58 4.40
CA GLU A 93 -3.45 13.01 5.79
C GLU A 93 -3.93 11.92 6.76
N PHE A 94 -3.23 11.77 7.86
CA PHE A 94 -3.70 11.04 9.03
C PHE A 94 -4.76 11.87 9.78
N THR A 95 -5.51 11.24 10.69
CA THR A 95 -6.54 11.94 11.46
C THR A 95 -6.00 13.09 12.31
N ASP A 96 -4.74 13.00 12.76
CA ASP A 96 -4.00 14.03 13.49
C ASP A 96 -3.49 15.19 12.61
N GLY A 97 -3.78 15.17 11.30
CA GLY A 97 -3.40 16.21 10.34
C GLY A 97 -1.98 16.07 9.80
N THR A 98 -1.20 15.10 10.28
CA THR A 98 0.13 14.81 9.73
C THR A 98 0.02 14.07 8.40
N ARG A 99 1.09 14.10 7.60
CA ARG A 99 1.23 13.31 6.36
C ARG A 99 2.28 12.19 6.46
N ARG A 100 2.99 12.14 7.59
CA ARG A 100 3.99 11.12 7.91
C ARG A 100 3.69 10.56 9.28
N LYS A 101 3.58 9.23 9.38
CA LYS A 101 3.46 8.57 10.67
C LYS A 101 4.79 7.94 11.05
N SER A 102 5.42 8.43 12.10
CA SER A 102 6.63 7.83 12.64
C SER A 102 6.39 6.39 13.08
N VAL A 103 7.32 5.52 12.73
CA VAL A 103 7.32 4.11 13.10
C VAL A 103 8.34 3.94 14.24
N GLY A 104 7.87 3.39 15.36
CA GLY A 104 8.62 3.31 16.62
C GLY A 104 9.72 2.25 16.64
N SER A 105 9.92 1.63 17.82
CA SER A 105 11.04 0.73 18.12
C SER A 105 11.17 -0.47 17.18
N TYR A 106 12.41 -0.91 16.98
CA TYR A 106 12.76 -2.10 16.21
C TYR A 106 11.97 -3.35 16.64
N GLY A 107 11.76 -4.28 15.70
CA GLY A 107 11.10 -5.57 15.94
C GLY A 107 9.91 -5.83 15.01
N SER A 108 9.09 -6.81 15.36
CA SER A 108 7.85 -7.10 14.62
C SER A 108 6.68 -6.37 15.26
N THR A 109 5.82 -5.75 14.46
CA THR A 109 4.66 -5.01 14.97
C THR A 109 3.54 -4.94 13.94
N LYS A 110 2.30 -4.85 14.44
CA LYS A 110 1.12 -4.49 13.65
C LYS A 110 0.71 -3.08 14.03
N ILE A 111 0.68 -2.19 13.05
CA ILE A 111 0.35 -0.80 13.23
C ILE A 111 -0.92 -0.53 12.46
N ASP A 112 -1.93 -0.06 13.18
CA ASP A 112 -3.16 0.39 12.57
C ASP A 112 -3.23 1.92 12.57
N LEU A 113 -3.69 2.48 11.47
CA LEU A 113 -3.64 3.90 11.14
C LEU A 113 -5.01 4.35 10.66
N ASP A 114 -5.38 5.57 11.03
CA ASP A 114 -6.59 6.21 10.54
C ASP A 114 -6.20 7.31 9.57
N ILE A 115 -6.63 7.17 8.31
CA ILE A 115 -6.22 8.01 7.17
C ILE A 115 -7.48 8.64 6.57
N LYS A 116 -7.44 9.93 6.30
CA LYS A 116 -8.52 10.67 5.64
C LYS A 116 -8.38 10.56 4.13
N LEU A 117 -9.39 10.00 3.48
CA LEU A 117 -9.50 10.09 2.02
C LEU A 117 -9.86 11.52 1.59
N PRO A 118 -9.43 11.99 0.41
CA PRO A 118 -9.73 13.35 -0.01
C PRO A 118 -11.24 13.57 -0.19
N PRO A 119 -11.81 14.69 0.29
CA PRO A 119 -13.26 14.93 0.24
C PRO A 119 -13.79 15.18 -1.18
N ASN A 120 -12.90 15.51 -2.11
CA ASN A 120 -13.21 15.87 -3.50
C ASN A 120 -12.75 14.82 -4.52
N VAL A 121 -12.26 13.66 -4.08
CA VAL A 121 -11.85 12.57 -4.98
C VAL A 121 -12.96 11.52 -5.06
N LYS A 122 -13.41 11.26 -6.28
CA LYS A 122 -14.24 10.10 -6.66
C LYS A 122 -13.46 9.36 -7.74
N CYS A 123 -13.37 8.04 -7.62
CA CYS A 123 -12.66 7.21 -8.59
C CYS A 123 -13.26 5.81 -8.70
N GLU A 124 -13.47 5.38 -9.94
CA GLU A 124 -13.87 4.00 -10.26
C GLU A 124 -12.69 3.04 -10.04
N HIS A 125 -11.47 3.53 -10.29
CA HIS A 125 -10.22 2.83 -10.06
C HIS A 125 -9.19 3.81 -9.48
N CYS A 126 -8.81 3.58 -8.22
CA CYS A 126 -7.74 4.31 -7.56
C CYS A 126 -6.63 3.34 -7.15
N VAL A 127 -5.38 3.73 -7.38
CA VAL A 127 -4.24 3.05 -6.77
C VAL A 127 -3.93 3.73 -5.44
N PHE A 128 -4.07 2.98 -4.36
CA PHE A 128 -3.70 3.37 -3.01
C PHE A 128 -2.30 2.82 -2.69
N GLN A 129 -1.31 3.71 -2.53
CA GLN A 129 0.08 3.34 -2.30
C GLN A 129 0.44 3.53 -0.83
N TRP A 130 0.94 2.48 -0.19
CA TRP A 130 1.71 2.56 1.04
C TRP A 130 3.19 2.73 0.70
N LYS A 131 3.86 3.67 1.36
CA LYS A 131 5.32 3.81 1.33
C LYS A 131 5.85 3.82 2.75
N TYR A 132 6.85 2.99 2.99
CA TYR A 132 7.63 2.98 4.22
C TYR A 132 9.07 3.34 3.93
N THR A 133 9.51 4.48 4.46
CA THR A 133 10.92 4.88 4.45
C THR A 133 11.51 4.51 5.80
N THR A 134 12.54 3.65 5.81
CA THR A 134 13.22 3.27 7.06
C THR A 134 14.00 4.45 7.65
N GLY A 135 14.47 4.32 8.90
CA GLY A 135 15.18 5.39 9.61
C GLY A 135 16.42 4.91 10.35
N ASN A 136 17.00 3.80 9.90
CA ASN A 136 18.16 3.17 10.51
C ASN A 136 19.47 3.42 9.74
N ASN A 137 19.42 3.98 8.53
CA ASN A 137 20.63 4.29 7.79
C ASN A 137 21.24 5.61 8.27
N TRP A 138 22.56 5.66 8.47
CA TRP A 138 23.23 6.90 8.85
C TRP A 138 23.34 7.83 7.65
N GLY A 139 23.01 9.10 7.83
CA GLY A 139 23.22 10.10 6.79
C GLY A 139 23.09 11.52 7.32
N THR A 140 23.32 12.48 6.44
CA THR A 140 23.26 13.91 6.75
C THR A 140 22.03 14.51 6.08
N ASP A 141 21.22 15.20 6.88
CA ASP A 141 20.08 15.96 6.37
C ASP A 141 20.61 17.11 5.48
N PRO A 142 20.22 17.17 4.20
CA PRO A 142 20.71 18.18 3.27
C PRO A 142 20.24 19.60 3.61
N GLN A 143 19.18 19.77 4.40
CA GLN A 143 18.66 21.09 4.77
C GLN A 143 19.31 21.62 6.06
N THR A 144 19.42 20.77 7.08
CA THR A 144 19.91 21.19 8.40
C THR A 144 21.41 20.91 8.60
N GLY A 145 22.02 20.05 7.78
CA GLY A 145 23.39 19.56 7.97
C GLY A 145 23.54 18.59 9.14
N GLN A 146 22.45 18.23 9.83
CA GLN A 146 22.48 17.31 10.96
C GLN A 146 22.77 15.89 10.49
N SER A 147 23.74 15.23 11.13
CA SER A 147 24.06 13.81 10.87
C SER A 147 23.48 12.91 11.95
N CYS A 148 22.65 11.95 11.55
CA CYS A 148 22.04 10.97 12.43
C CYS A 148 21.51 9.76 11.66
N ALA A 149 21.09 8.71 12.37
CA ALA A 149 20.31 7.63 11.76
C ALA A 149 18.95 8.15 11.27
N GLY A 150 18.65 7.96 9.98
CA GLY A 150 17.44 8.43 9.31
C GLY A 150 17.44 9.90 8.88
N CYS A 151 18.51 10.66 9.18
CA CYS A 151 18.61 12.07 8.78
C CYS A 151 18.86 12.24 7.27
N GLY A 152 19.66 11.35 6.68
CA GLY A 152 19.95 11.40 5.25
C GLY A 152 18.77 11.04 4.36
N ILE A 153 18.85 11.40 3.08
CA ILE A 153 17.84 11.02 2.09
C ILE A 153 17.87 9.52 1.79
N GLU A 154 19.06 8.90 1.88
CA GLU A 154 19.31 7.51 1.52
C GLU A 154 18.82 6.56 2.62
N ASN A 155 17.57 6.12 2.53
CA ASN A 155 17.03 5.07 3.38
C ASN A 155 16.38 3.97 2.52
N GLU A 156 16.31 2.77 3.09
CA GLU A 156 15.62 1.66 2.43
C GLU A 156 14.14 2.00 2.37
N THR A 157 13.51 1.65 1.25
CA THR A 157 12.11 1.94 1.02
C THR A 157 11.35 0.67 0.71
N PHE A 158 10.22 0.49 1.38
CA PHE A 158 9.24 -0.55 1.05
C PHE A 158 8.00 0.13 0.52
N MET A 159 7.37 -0.46 -0.50
CA MET A 159 6.12 0.06 -1.04
C MET A 159 5.13 -1.06 -1.34
N GLY A 160 3.85 -0.73 -1.36
CA GLY A 160 2.81 -1.65 -1.80
C GLY A 160 1.60 -0.89 -2.31
N CYS A 161 0.86 -1.51 -3.22
CA CYS A 161 -0.32 -0.93 -3.86
C CYS A 161 -1.56 -1.75 -3.56
N ALA A 162 -2.72 -1.07 -3.57
CA ALA A 162 -4.02 -1.69 -3.60
C ALA A 162 -4.96 -0.91 -4.52
N ASP A 163 -5.72 -1.62 -5.35
CA ASP A 163 -6.74 -1.01 -6.20
C ASP A 163 -8.04 -0.83 -5.40
N ILE A 164 -8.46 0.41 -5.18
CA ILE A 164 -9.68 0.76 -4.44
C ILE A 164 -10.63 1.57 -5.30
N ARG A 165 -11.88 1.70 -4.84
CA ARG A 165 -12.90 2.57 -5.42
C ARG A 165 -13.30 3.61 -4.38
N ILE A 166 -13.54 4.85 -4.81
CA ILE A 166 -14.09 5.90 -3.96
C ILE A 166 -15.35 6.42 -4.62
N ASP A 167 -16.49 6.15 -4.00
CA ASP A 167 -17.80 6.63 -4.43
C ASP A 167 -18.06 8.07 -4.00
N GLY A 168 -19.21 8.60 -4.43
CA GLY A 168 -19.67 9.95 -4.07
C GLY A 168 -20.10 10.06 -2.61
N GLU A 169 -21.02 10.99 -2.33
CA GLU A 169 -21.64 11.06 -1.00
C GLU A 169 -22.54 9.84 -0.77
N GLY A 170 -22.18 9.01 0.19
CA GLY A 170 -23.12 8.11 0.83
C GLY A 170 -23.99 8.93 1.77
N ASN A 171 -25.32 8.83 1.65
CA ASN A 171 -26.24 9.34 2.67
C ASN A 171 -25.78 8.80 4.03
N GLY A 172 -25.28 9.68 4.90
CA GLY A 172 -24.74 9.29 6.20
C GLY A 172 -25.78 8.53 7.01
N ASN A 173 -25.64 7.20 7.08
CA ASN A 173 -26.14 6.29 8.12
C ASN A 173 -26.04 4.81 7.69
N GLN A 174 -24.85 4.34 7.31
CA GLN A 174 -24.59 2.91 7.43
C GLN A 174 -23.17 2.68 7.95
N PRO A 175 -23.02 2.13 9.16
CA PRO A 175 -21.73 1.61 9.61
C PRO A 175 -21.23 0.62 8.57
N THR A 176 -20.04 0.84 8.04
CA THR A 176 -19.34 -0.13 7.18
C THR A 176 -19.24 -1.45 7.94
N GLU A 177 -19.99 -2.45 7.49
CA GLU A 177 -19.89 -3.80 8.02
C GLU A 177 -18.44 -4.28 7.82
N LYS A 178 -17.83 -4.79 8.89
CA LYS A 178 -16.49 -5.39 8.81
C LYS A 178 -16.53 -6.46 7.71
N PRO A 179 -15.50 -6.56 6.84
CA PRO A 179 -15.44 -7.64 5.87
C PRO A 179 -15.52 -8.97 6.60
N GLN A 180 -16.62 -9.69 6.39
CA GLN A 180 -16.78 -11.04 6.90
C GLN A 180 -15.84 -11.97 6.12
N PRO A 181 -15.09 -12.86 6.80
CA PRO A 181 -14.30 -13.88 6.12
C PRO A 181 -15.19 -14.67 5.14
N PRO A 182 -14.67 -15.10 3.99
CA PRO A 182 -15.46 -15.89 3.05
C PRO A 182 -15.97 -17.15 3.75
N THR A 183 -17.29 -17.26 3.86
CA THR A 183 -17.98 -18.46 4.34
C THR A 183 -17.63 -19.60 3.39
N THR A 184 -16.77 -20.51 3.82
CA THR A 184 -16.53 -21.76 3.11
C THR A 184 -17.80 -22.59 3.17
N THR A 185 -18.56 -22.59 2.07
CA THR A 185 -19.61 -23.57 1.86
C THR A 185 -18.93 -24.93 1.80
N LYS A 186 -19.05 -25.73 2.87
CA LYS A 186 -18.68 -27.14 2.84
C LYS A 186 -19.60 -27.80 1.81
N THR A 187 -19.06 -28.09 0.62
CA THR A 187 -19.72 -28.96 -0.34
C THR A 187 -19.74 -30.36 0.26
N GLU A 188 -20.89 -30.75 0.77
CA GLU A 188 -21.13 -32.11 1.23
C GLU A 188 -21.02 -33.06 0.02
N ARG A 189 -20.14 -34.06 0.15
CA ARG A 189 -19.93 -35.07 -0.89
C ARG A 189 -21.19 -35.94 -0.99
N PRO A 190 -21.73 -36.20 -2.20
CA PRO A 190 -22.86 -37.12 -2.35
C PRO A 190 -22.47 -38.52 -1.84
N PRO A 191 -23.38 -39.25 -1.17
CA PRO A 191 -23.09 -40.58 -0.66
C PRO A 191 -22.75 -41.55 -1.81
N GLN A 192 -21.66 -42.30 -1.65
CA GLN A 192 -21.25 -43.33 -2.59
C GLN A 192 -22.21 -44.52 -2.50
N VAL A 193 -22.83 -44.86 -3.63
CA VAL A 193 -23.64 -46.07 -3.79
C VAL A 193 -22.70 -47.26 -3.84
N VAL A 194 -22.67 -48.05 -2.75
CA VAL A 194 -21.97 -49.34 -2.71
C VAL A 194 -22.78 -50.33 -3.53
N THR A 195 -22.23 -50.76 -4.67
CA THR A 195 -22.81 -51.83 -5.49
C THR A 195 -22.25 -53.17 -5.00
N THR A 196 -23.09 -53.97 -4.36
CA THR A 196 -22.77 -55.34 -3.96
C THR A 196 -23.04 -56.26 -5.15
N THR A 197 -21.99 -56.75 -5.80
CA THR A 197 -22.09 -57.85 -6.77
C THR A 197 -21.95 -59.19 -6.05
N ARG A 198 -22.85 -60.13 -6.36
CA ARG A 198 -22.82 -61.54 -5.92
C ARG A 198 -21.74 -62.33 -6.64
#